data_AF-A0A1G0H9J5-F1
#
_entry.id   AF-A0A1G0H9J5-F1
#
_cell.length_a   1.000
_cell.length_b   1.000
_cell.length_c   1.000
_cell.angle_alpha   90.00
_cell.angle_beta   90.00
_cell.angle_gamma   90.00
#
_symmetry.space_group_name_H-M   'P 1'
#
loop_
_entity.id
_entity.type
_entity.pdbx_description
1 polymer ?
#
loop_
_entity_poly.entity_id
_entity_poly.type
_entity_poly.pdbx_seq_one_letter_code
_entity_poly.pdbx_strand_id
1 'polypeptide(L)'
;MFYIKDEFMKKYFLIFLLITPLKLLAINPEALKKYPYQLLTNDYGILNEANLKIYTKEVNVEPFTGKFNGLDYWQCYPTKNLTVWYEKQNDDPYEKRERGDAHITVSITPTIIHDYVPRRSFSSDYAKQKVSIWMHLIKNQLYACIGGVYVSTHKKMEDGKEITEHGWIFENLKTKKGCDSYFSGWCS
;
A
#
# COMPACT_ATOMS: atom_id res chain seq x y z
N MET A 1 58.67 10.67 16.81
CA MET A 1 57.87 10.13 17.93
C MET A 1 56.52 10.85 17.90
N PHE A 2 55.54 10.31 17.19
CA PHE A 2 54.19 10.89 17.12
C PHE A 2 53.24 9.99 17.91
N TYR A 3 52.90 10.44 19.12
CA TYR A 3 51.88 9.82 19.96
C TYR A 3 50.51 10.17 19.37
N ILE A 4 49.92 9.25 18.61
CA ILE A 4 48.52 9.34 18.21
C ILE A 4 47.70 9.01 19.48
N LYS A 5 46.97 10.02 19.98
CA LYS A 5 46.11 9.91 21.16
C LYS A 5 45.05 8.83 20.97
N ASP A 6 45.14 7.78 21.78
CA ASP A 6 44.24 6.62 21.87
C ASP A 6 42.75 6.98 22.06
N GLU A 7 42.45 8.20 22.53
CA GLU A 7 41.08 8.66 22.73
C GLU A 7 40.34 9.03 21.45
N PHE A 8 41.05 9.39 20.37
CA PHE A 8 40.38 9.82 19.14
C PHE A 8 39.72 8.66 18.41
N MET A 9 40.28 7.44 18.48
CA MET A 9 39.71 6.27 17.80
C MET A 9 38.46 5.69 18.49
N LYS A 10 38.31 5.84 19.81
CA LYS A 10 37.13 5.35 20.54
C LYS A 10 35.85 6.13 20.22
N LYS A 11 35.96 7.42 19.90
CA LYS A 11 34.79 8.28 19.67
C LYS A 11 34.12 8.04 18.31
N TYR A 12 34.87 7.64 17.29
CA TYR A 12 34.33 7.32 15.96
C TYR A 12 33.85 5.87 15.84
N PHE A 13 34.39 4.95 16.64
CA PHE A 13 33.93 3.56 16.66
C PHE A 13 32.48 3.43 17.20
N LEU A 14 32.09 4.31 18.12
CA LEU A 14 30.71 4.39 18.65
C LEU A 14 29.69 4.97 17.66
N ILE A 15 30.12 5.79 16.69
CA ILE A 15 29.24 6.36 15.66
C ILE A 15 29.01 5.35 14.52
N PHE A 16 29.97 4.47 14.25
CA PHE A 16 29.86 3.46 13.19
C PHE A 16 28.94 2.28 13.56
N LEU A 17 28.76 2.00 14.85
CA LEU A 17 27.86 0.94 15.35
C LEU A 17 26.36 1.30 15.31
N LEU A 18 26.01 2.57 15.10
CA LEU A 18 24.64 3.04 14.96
C LEU A 18 24.12 3.05 13.51
N ILE A 19 24.94 2.59 12.57
CA ILE A 19 24.56 2.35 11.17
C ILE A 19 24.47 0.83 10.93
N THR A 20 23.96 0.05 11.88
CA THR A 20 23.32 -1.19 11.47
C THR A 20 22.12 -0.76 10.63
N PRO A 21 22.06 -1.10 9.32
CA PRO A 21 20.86 -0.84 8.55
C PRO A 21 19.76 -1.53 9.33
N LEU A 22 18.82 -0.73 9.84
CA LEU A 22 17.60 -1.22 10.46
C LEU A 22 17.00 -2.08 9.36
N LYS A 23 17.27 -3.40 9.38
CA LYS A 23 16.51 -4.36 8.60
C LYS A 23 15.14 -4.22 9.20
N LEU A 24 14.34 -3.33 8.61
CA LEU A 24 12.89 -3.28 8.79
C LEU A 24 12.49 -4.74 8.77
N LEU A 25 11.96 -5.21 9.91
CA LEU A 25 11.69 -6.61 10.19
C LEU A 25 10.72 -7.14 9.15
N ALA A 26 11.25 -7.52 7.98
CA ALA A 26 10.47 -8.00 6.86
C ALA A 26 9.75 -9.27 7.30
N ILE A 27 8.64 -9.54 6.64
CA ILE A 27 7.85 -10.74 6.91
C ILE A 27 8.72 -12.01 6.90
N ASN A 28 8.42 -12.94 7.82
CA ASN A 28 9.18 -14.18 7.97
C ASN A 28 9.29 -14.91 6.61
N PRO A 29 10.50 -15.28 6.15
CA PRO A 29 10.69 -16.06 4.93
C PRO A 29 9.86 -17.35 4.86
N GLU A 30 9.56 -17.98 6.00
CA GLU A 30 8.68 -19.16 6.05
C GLU A 30 7.23 -18.81 5.68
N ALA A 31 6.74 -17.64 6.10
CA ALA A 31 5.42 -17.15 5.72
C ALA A 31 5.36 -16.88 4.20
N LEU A 32 6.42 -16.33 3.61
CA LEU A 32 6.51 -16.16 2.16
C LEU A 32 6.58 -17.48 1.40
N LYS A 33 7.22 -18.51 1.94
CA LYS A 33 7.18 -19.85 1.33
C LYS A 33 5.79 -20.46 1.36
N LYS A 34 5.04 -20.23 2.44
CA LYS A 34 3.67 -20.72 2.63
C LYS A 34 2.64 -19.96 1.78
N TYR A 35 2.88 -18.66 1.56
CA TYR A 35 2.00 -17.76 0.81
C TYR A 35 2.79 -17.03 -0.29
N PRO A 36 3.24 -17.75 -1.34
CA PRO A 36 4.27 -17.25 -2.26
C PRO A 36 3.79 -16.16 -3.22
N TYR A 37 2.48 -15.94 -3.35
CA TYR A 37 1.93 -15.08 -4.40
C TYR A 37 1.24 -13.82 -3.86
N GLN A 38 0.86 -13.79 -2.59
CA GLN A 38 -0.01 -12.76 -2.01
C GLN A 38 0.70 -11.42 -1.78
N LEU A 39 2.03 -11.36 -1.90
CA LEU A 39 2.82 -10.16 -1.73
C LEU A 39 3.67 -9.91 -2.98
N LEU A 40 3.46 -8.77 -3.64
CA LEU A 40 4.12 -8.44 -4.91
C LEU A 40 5.35 -7.54 -4.75
N THR A 41 5.57 -6.98 -3.57
CA THR A 41 6.68 -6.06 -3.26
C THR A 41 7.30 -6.40 -1.90
N ASN A 42 8.37 -5.73 -1.50
CA ASN A 42 8.84 -5.81 -0.11
C ASN A 42 7.76 -5.29 0.84
N ASP A 43 7.60 -5.90 2.02
CA ASP A 43 6.57 -5.52 3.00
C ASP A 43 7.04 -4.43 3.98
N TYR A 44 8.35 -4.19 4.06
CA TYR A 44 8.98 -3.23 4.97
C TYR A 44 8.60 -3.47 6.46
N GLY A 45 8.30 -4.72 6.83
CA GLY A 45 7.88 -5.08 8.17
C GLY A 45 6.56 -4.48 8.62
N ILE A 46 5.64 -4.27 7.68
CA ILE A 46 4.27 -3.83 7.95
C ILE A 46 3.33 -5.04 8.03
N LEU A 47 3.57 -6.06 7.20
CA LEU A 47 2.69 -7.21 7.09
C LEU A 47 3.16 -8.35 7.99
N ASN A 48 2.21 -9.18 8.41
CA ASN A 48 2.47 -10.42 9.12
C ASN A 48 1.85 -11.60 8.36
N GLU A 49 2.08 -12.82 8.85
CA GLU A 49 1.53 -14.04 8.23
C GLU A 49 0.00 -14.02 8.12
N ALA A 50 -0.70 -13.46 9.11
CA ALA A 50 -2.16 -13.36 9.09
C ALA A 50 -2.67 -12.47 7.95
N ASN A 51 -1.93 -11.41 7.61
CA ASN A 51 -2.25 -10.55 6.46
C ASN A 51 -2.10 -11.29 5.13
N LEU A 52 -1.14 -12.22 4.99
CA LEU A 52 -1.04 -13.03 3.78
C LEU A 52 -2.12 -14.11 3.72
N LYS A 53 -2.36 -14.80 4.84
CA LYS A 53 -3.34 -15.87 4.96
C LYS A 53 -4.76 -15.45 4.59
N ILE A 54 -5.15 -14.21 4.87
CA ILE A 54 -6.53 -13.76 4.61
C ILE A 54 -6.89 -13.83 3.12
N TYR A 55 -5.93 -13.59 2.22
CA TYR A 55 -6.12 -13.66 0.76
C TYR A 55 -5.95 -15.07 0.19
N THR A 56 -5.72 -16.08 1.04
CA THR A 56 -5.57 -17.48 0.59
C THR A 56 -6.67 -18.38 1.15
N LYS A 57 -7.59 -17.84 1.96
CA LYS A 57 -8.60 -18.66 2.60
C LYS A 57 -9.64 -19.07 1.56
N GLU A 58 -9.84 -20.38 1.40
CA GLU A 58 -10.89 -20.96 0.53
C GLU A 58 -10.75 -20.61 -0.97
N VAL A 59 -9.56 -20.16 -1.39
CA VAL A 59 -9.27 -19.80 -2.79
C VAL A 59 -8.03 -20.53 -3.31
N ASN A 60 -8.03 -20.85 -4.60
CA ASN A 60 -6.84 -21.33 -5.29
C ASN A 60 -5.95 -20.13 -5.60
N VAL A 61 -4.85 -20.01 -4.87
CA VAL A 61 -3.90 -18.92 -5.05
C VAL A 61 -3.06 -19.12 -6.31
N GLU A 62 -2.86 -18.04 -7.06
CA GLU A 62 -2.11 -18.06 -8.32
C GLU A 62 -1.10 -16.90 -8.37
N PRO A 63 0.02 -17.08 -9.08
CA PRO A 63 0.96 -15.99 -9.32
C PRO A 63 0.26 -14.82 -10.04
N PHE A 64 0.68 -13.60 -9.73
CA PHE A 64 0.17 -12.42 -10.41
C PHE A 64 0.62 -12.43 -11.89
N THR A 65 -0.35 -12.30 -12.80
CA THR A 65 -0.10 -12.37 -14.26
C THR A 65 -0.38 -11.04 -14.98
N GLY A 66 -0.75 -9.98 -14.27
CA GLY A 66 -1.20 -8.72 -14.90
C GLY A 66 -2.54 -8.84 -15.62
N LYS A 67 -3.34 -9.86 -15.29
CA LYS A 67 -4.72 -10.07 -15.78
C LYS A 67 -5.68 -10.16 -14.59
N PHE A 68 -6.91 -9.71 -14.78
CA PHE A 68 -7.96 -9.88 -13.78
C PHE A 68 -8.20 -11.37 -13.52
N ASN A 69 -8.03 -11.78 -12.27
CA ASN A 69 -8.32 -13.15 -11.81
C ASN A 69 -9.16 -13.17 -10.52
N GLY A 70 -9.60 -12.00 -10.04
CA GLY A 70 -10.39 -11.88 -8.81
C GLY A 70 -9.62 -12.13 -7.51
N LEU A 71 -8.30 -12.37 -7.57
CA LEU A 71 -7.48 -12.60 -6.38
C LEU A 71 -6.92 -11.30 -5.81
N ASP A 72 -6.80 -11.28 -4.49
CA ASP A 72 -6.25 -10.16 -3.74
C ASP A 72 -4.74 -10.27 -3.56
N TYR A 73 -4.07 -9.14 -3.72
CA TYR A 73 -2.62 -9.02 -3.60
C TYR A 73 -2.24 -7.81 -2.76
N TRP A 74 -1.22 -7.99 -1.90
CA TRP A 74 -0.58 -6.90 -1.18
C TRP A 74 0.55 -6.29 -2.01
N GLN A 75 0.60 -4.95 -2.00
CA GLN A 75 1.71 -4.15 -2.49
C GLN A 75 2.03 -3.07 -1.48
N CYS A 76 3.30 -2.78 -1.24
CA CYS A 76 3.75 -1.80 -0.27
C CYS A 76 4.68 -0.77 -0.90
N TYR A 77 4.43 0.49 -0.55
CA TYR A 77 5.02 1.62 -1.23
C TYR A 77 5.48 2.68 -0.23
N PRO A 78 6.48 3.51 -0.60
CA PRO A 78 6.80 4.71 0.17
C PRO A 78 5.61 5.66 0.21
N THR A 79 5.20 6.11 1.40
CA THR A 79 4.02 6.99 1.58
C THR A 79 4.12 8.32 0.83
N LYS A 80 5.34 8.81 0.58
CA LYS A 80 5.58 10.00 -0.25
C LYS A 80 5.09 9.86 -1.70
N ASN A 81 4.86 8.63 -2.16
CA ASN A 81 4.33 8.33 -3.49
C ASN A 81 2.80 8.14 -3.48
N LEU A 82 2.17 8.15 -2.30
CA LEU A 82 0.73 7.95 -2.15
C LEU A 82 0.01 9.29 -2.12
N THR A 83 -1.09 9.37 -2.84
CA THR A 83 -2.10 10.40 -2.69
C THR A 83 -3.43 9.73 -2.38
N VAL A 84 -4.14 10.23 -1.39
CA VAL A 84 -5.51 9.78 -1.06
C VAL A 84 -6.45 10.93 -1.32
N TRP A 85 -7.54 10.67 -2.02
CA TRP A 85 -8.49 11.69 -2.46
C TRP A 85 -9.85 11.05 -2.70
N TYR A 86 -10.88 11.87 -2.92
CA TYR A 86 -12.17 11.36 -3.34
C TYR A 86 -12.72 12.21 -4.47
N GLU A 87 -13.46 11.57 -5.38
CA GLU A 87 -14.29 12.26 -6.36
C GLU A 87 -15.75 12.15 -5.98
N LYS A 88 -16.49 13.19 -6.37
CA LYS A 88 -17.94 13.17 -6.34
C LYS A 88 -18.43 12.52 -7.62
N GLN A 89 -19.32 11.56 -7.47
CA GLN A 89 -20.08 10.98 -8.57
C GLN A 89 -21.41 11.73 -8.73
N ASN A 90 -22.05 11.54 -9.89
CA ASN A 90 -23.40 12.04 -10.10
C ASN A 90 -24.38 11.45 -9.07
N ASP A 91 -25.42 12.20 -8.73
CA ASP A 91 -26.46 11.75 -7.80
C ASP A 91 -27.06 10.41 -8.25
N ASP A 92 -27.19 9.49 -7.30
CA ASP A 92 -27.94 8.26 -7.53
C ASP A 92 -29.44 8.62 -7.64
N PRO A 93 -30.10 8.38 -8.79
CA PRO A 93 -31.47 8.80 -9.01
C PRO A 93 -32.48 8.11 -8.08
N TYR A 94 -32.10 6.98 -7.46
CA TYR A 94 -32.94 6.21 -6.54
C TYR A 94 -32.70 6.64 -5.08
N GLU A 95 -31.44 6.82 -4.69
CA GLU A 95 -31.11 7.20 -3.30
C GLU A 95 -31.19 8.71 -3.03
N LYS A 96 -31.22 9.55 -4.08
CA LYS A 96 -31.25 11.02 -3.99
C LYS A 96 -30.15 11.56 -3.07
N ARG A 97 -28.98 10.94 -3.12
CA ARG A 97 -27.81 11.28 -2.31
C ARG A 97 -26.58 11.37 -3.20
N GLU A 98 -25.77 12.37 -2.93
CA GLU A 98 -24.47 12.55 -3.60
C GLU A 98 -23.59 11.34 -3.29
N ARG A 99 -23.13 10.68 -4.35
CA ARG A 99 -22.22 9.56 -4.27
C ARG A 99 -20.78 10.04 -4.39
N GLY A 100 -19.85 9.26 -3.88
CA GLY A 100 -18.43 9.52 -4.08
C GLY A 100 -17.58 8.26 -3.96
N ASP A 101 -16.44 8.32 -4.64
CA ASP A 101 -15.45 7.25 -4.67
C ASP A 101 -14.19 7.75 -3.96
N ALA A 102 -13.68 6.95 -3.03
CA ALA A 102 -12.43 7.24 -2.33
C ALA A 102 -11.29 6.47 -2.99
N HIS A 103 -10.25 7.19 -3.39
CA HIS A 103 -9.13 6.67 -4.16
C HIS A 103 -7.84 6.67 -3.35
N ILE A 104 -6.97 5.70 -3.66
CA ILE A 104 -5.55 5.75 -3.32
C ILE A 104 -4.78 5.65 -4.62
N THR A 105 -4.08 6.72 -5.00
CA THR A 105 -3.20 6.72 -6.16
C THR A 105 -1.75 6.58 -5.71
N VAL A 106 -1.00 5.70 -6.37
CA VAL A 106 0.42 5.46 -6.11
C VAL A 106 1.22 5.77 -7.38
N SER A 107 2.07 6.79 -7.33
CA SER A 107 2.98 7.10 -8.43
C SER A 107 4.29 6.32 -8.30
N ILE A 108 4.52 5.36 -9.21
CA ILE A 108 5.77 4.60 -9.28
C ILE A 108 6.84 5.42 -10.01
N THR A 109 6.43 6.02 -11.13
CA THR A 109 7.17 7.02 -11.89
C THR A 109 6.21 8.14 -12.29
N PRO A 110 6.67 9.23 -12.91
CA PRO A 110 5.77 10.25 -13.46
C PRO A 110 4.78 9.74 -14.52
N THR A 111 4.97 8.53 -15.06
CA THR A 111 4.15 7.94 -16.12
C THR A 111 3.57 6.57 -15.78
N ILE A 112 3.83 6.04 -14.58
CA ILE A 112 3.29 4.75 -14.13
C ILE A 112 2.62 4.98 -12.78
N ILE A 113 1.31 4.78 -12.76
CA ILE A 113 0.49 4.94 -11.56
C ILE A 113 -0.31 3.66 -11.29
N HIS A 114 -0.57 3.40 -10.01
CA HIS A 114 -1.61 2.46 -9.59
C HIS A 114 -2.74 3.27 -8.99
N ASP A 115 -3.98 2.97 -9.36
CA ASP A 115 -5.15 3.59 -8.74
C ASP A 115 -6.02 2.52 -8.09
N TYR A 116 -6.28 2.71 -6.80
CA TYR A 116 -7.10 1.81 -5.98
C TYR A 116 -8.43 2.48 -5.71
N VAL A 117 -9.50 1.87 -6.23
CA VAL A 117 -10.87 2.40 -6.20
C VAL A 117 -11.78 1.49 -5.38
N PRO A 118 -12.90 1.98 -4.82
CA PRO A 118 -13.79 1.12 -4.06
C PRO A 118 -14.56 0.17 -4.99
N ARG A 119 -15.01 -0.97 -4.44
CA ARG A 119 -15.88 -1.93 -5.17
C ARG A 119 -17.17 -1.32 -5.70
N ARG A 120 -17.66 -0.29 -5.00
CA ARG A 120 -18.88 0.46 -5.32
C ARG A 120 -18.75 1.86 -4.74
N SER A 121 -19.46 2.80 -5.34
CA SER A 121 -19.55 4.14 -4.78
C SER A 121 -20.25 4.18 -3.43
N PHE A 122 -19.79 5.08 -2.58
CA PHE A 122 -20.37 5.35 -1.27
C PHE A 122 -21.16 6.64 -1.31
N SER A 123 -21.76 7.05 -0.18
CA SER A 123 -22.10 8.46 -0.02
C SER A 123 -20.83 9.31 0.00
N SER A 124 -20.90 10.53 -0.52
CA SER A 124 -19.75 11.46 -0.50
C SER A 124 -19.17 11.66 0.89
N ASP A 125 -20.01 11.69 1.93
CA ASP A 125 -19.53 11.87 3.30
C ASP A 125 -18.75 10.67 3.82
N TYR A 126 -19.15 9.46 3.44
CA TYR A 126 -18.38 8.25 3.78
C TYR A 126 -17.06 8.21 2.99
N ALA A 127 -17.06 8.61 1.71
CA ALA A 127 -15.83 8.71 0.93
C ALA A 127 -14.83 9.72 1.56
N LYS A 128 -15.30 10.90 1.98
CA LYS A 128 -14.50 11.88 2.74
C LYS A 128 -13.95 11.29 4.03
N GLN A 129 -14.79 10.57 4.78
CA GLN A 129 -14.38 9.92 6.02
C GLN A 129 -13.27 8.89 5.77
N LYS A 130 -13.41 8.06 4.74
CA LYS A 130 -12.39 7.08 4.34
C LYS A 130 -11.06 7.75 3.99
N VAL A 131 -11.07 8.80 3.17
CA VAL A 131 -9.87 9.59 2.86
C VAL A 131 -9.23 10.15 4.13
N SER A 132 -10.01 10.73 5.04
CA SER A 132 -9.49 11.25 6.30
C SER A 132 -8.83 10.17 7.17
N ILE A 133 -9.40 8.97 7.21
CA ILE A 133 -8.82 7.82 7.92
C ILE A 133 -7.49 7.43 7.28
N TRP A 134 -7.44 7.30 5.95
CA TRP A 134 -6.23 6.93 5.23
C TRP A 134 -5.13 7.99 5.40
N MET A 135 -5.45 9.28 5.30
CA MET A 135 -4.54 10.38 5.60
C MET A 135 -3.96 10.25 7.01
N HIS A 136 -4.80 9.95 8.01
CA HIS A 136 -4.34 9.76 9.38
C HIS A 136 -3.39 8.56 9.50
N LEU A 137 -3.70 7.44 8.86
CA LEU A 137 -2.88 6.23 8.86
C LEU A 137 -1.49 6.49 8.25
N ILE A 138 -1.43 7.11 7.07
CA ILE A 138 -0.16 7.34 6.35
C ILE A 138 0.67 8.49 6.94
N LYS A 139 0.06 9.41 7.70
CA LYS A 139 0.77 10.56 8.30
C LYS A 139 1.96 10.11 9.14
N ASN A 140 3.14 10.63 8.83
CA ASN A 140 4.41 10.31 9.50
C ASN A 140 4.83 8.83 9.42
N GLN A 141 4.29 8.06 8.46
CA GLN A 141 4.76 6.72 8.15
C GLN A 141 5.68 6.78 6.93
N LEU A 142 6.72 5.94 6.86
CA LEU A 142 7.60 5.88 5.69
C LEU A 142 7.01 5.02 4.56
N TYR A 143 6.29 3.97 4.94
CA TYR A 143 5.71 2.99 4.02
C TYR A 143 4.27 2.68 4.42
N ALA A 144 3.47 2.30 3.44
CA ALA A 144 2.13 1.74 3.61
C ALA A 144 1.95 0.56 2.65
N CYS A 145 1.18 -0.44 3.09
CA CYS A 145 0.76 -1.57 2.27
C CYS A 145 -0.69 -1.41 1.89
N ILE A 146 -1.01 -1.65 0.63
CA ILE A 146 -2.34 -1.61 0.07
C ILE A 146 -2.65 -3.01 -0.48
N GLY A 147 -3.79 -3.54 -0.07
CA GLY A 147 -4.32 -4.80 -0.55
C GLY A 147 -5.45 -4.54 -1.54
N GLY A 148 -5.48 -5.29 -2.63
CA GLY A 148 -6.54 -5.14 -3.62
C GLY A 148 -6.51 -6.17 -4.75
N VAL A 149 -7.59 -6.17 -5.54
CA VAL A 149 -7.75 -7.00 -6.74
C VAL A 149 -7.34 -6.18 -7.96
N TYR A 150 -6.41 -6.69 -8.76
CA TYR A 150 -6.05 -6.06 -10.03
C TYR A 150 -7.19 -6.18 -11.04
N VAL A 151 -7.55 -5.08 -11.70
CA VAL A 151 -8.63 -5.03 -12.71
C VAL A 151 -8.07 -4.99 -14.13
N SER A 152 -7.27 -3.97 -14.42
CA SER A 152 -6.87 -3.67 -15.79
C SER A 152 -5.68 -2.73 -15.81
N THR A 153 -5.07 -2.60 -16.99
CA THR A 153 -4.10 -1.55 -17.28
C THR A 153 -4.65 -0.69 -18.40
N HIS A 154 -4.67 0.61 -18.20
CA HIS A 154 -5.07 1.59 -19.21
C HIS A 154 -3.88 2.47 -19.57
N LYS A 155 -3.77 2.81 -20.85
CA LYS A 155 -2.86 3.83 -21.33
C LYS A 155 -3.68 5.06 -21.69
N LYS A 156 -3.34 6.20 -21.10
CA LYS A 156 -4.00 7.49 -21.38
C LYS A 156 -2.97 8.55 -21.72
N MET A 157 -3.34 9.50 -22.56
CA MET A 157 -2.49 10.67 -22.87
C MET A 157 -2.89 11.81 -21.94
N GLU A 158 -1.94 12.33 -21.17
CA GLU A 158 -2.13 13.45 -20.24
C GLU A 158 -0.98 14.44 -20.43
N ASP A 159 -1.30 15.70 -20.75
CA ASP A 159 -0.33 16.76 -21.06
C ASP A 159 0.77 16.34 -22.08
N GLY A 160 0.38 15.58 -23.10
CA GLY A 160 1.27 15.10 -24.15
C GLY A 160 2.19 13.93 -23.74
N LYS A 161 1.99 13.34 -22.56
CA LYS A 161 2.71 12.16 -22.08
C LYS A 161 1.79 10.96 -22.01
N GLU A 162 2.29 9.79 -22.38
CA GLU A 162 1.59 8.52 -22.15
C GLU A 162 1.73 8.12 -20.67
N ILE A 163 0.59 8.01 -19.99
CA ILE A 163 0.48 7.50 -18.63
C ILE A 163 -0.05 6.06 -18.69
N THR A 164 0.64 5.15 -18.03
CA THR A 164 0.19 3.78 -17.77
C THR A 164 -0.42 3.73 -16.37
N GLU A 165 -1.71 3.43 -16.31
CA GLU A 165 -2.49 3.32 -15.08
C GLU A 165 -2.88 1.86 -14.85
N HIS A 166 -2.45 1.30 -13.73
CA HIS A 166 -2.88 -0.01 -13.25
C HIS A 166 -4.07 0.18 -12.29
N GLY A 167 -5.25 -0.26 -12.69
CA GLY A 167 -6.47 -0.18 -11.89
C GLY A 167 -6.60 -1.35 -10.91
N TRP A 168 -6.96 -1.04 -9.67
CA TRP A 168 -7.15 -1.99 -8.58
C TRP A 168 -8.46 -1.69 -7.85
N ILE A 169 -9.13 -2.74 -7.40
CA ILE A 169 -10.19 -2.64 -6.39
C ILE A 169 -9.52 -2.65 -5.02
N PHE A 170 -9.76 -1.63 -4.22
CA PHE A 170 -9.26 -1.48 -2.86
C PHE A 170 -9.94 -2.47 -1.89
N GLU A 171 -9.12 -3.17 -1.11
CA GLU A 171 -9.58 -3.95 0.05
C GLU A 171 -9.07 -3.40 1.37
N ASN A 172 -7.77 -3.07 1.45
CA ASN A 172 -7.13 -2.75 2.72
C ASN A 172 -6.01 -1.72 2.56
N LEU A 173 -5.83 -0.89 3.58
CA LEU A 173 -4.65 -0.06 3.78
C LEU A 173 -4.06 -0.41 5.15
N LYS A 174 -2.77 -0.71 5.21
CA LYS A 174 -2.05 -1.00 6.45
C LYS A 174 -0.75 -0.23 6.56
N THR A 175 -0.46 0.24 7.76
CA THR A 175 0.79 0.88 8.17
C THR A 175 1.22 0.31 9.51
N LYS A 176 2.39 0.73 10.03
CA LYS A 176 2.77 0.39 11.41
C LYS A 176 1.89 1.06 12.47
N LYS A 177 1.17 2.13 12.11
CA LYS A 177 0.23 2.82 12.99
C LYS A 177 -1.10 2.07 13.15
N GLY A 178 -1.53 1.34 12.12
CA GLY A 178 -2.83 0.68 12.11
C GLY A 178 -3.27 0.31 10.70
N CYS A 179 -4.53 -0.08 10.57
CA CYS A 179 -5.12 -0.58 9.34
C CYS A 179 -6.57 -0.06 9.18
N ASP A 180 -6.99 0.11 7.93
CA ASP A 180 -8.39 0.27 7.54
C ASP A 180 -8.71 -0.73 6.41
N SER A 181 -9.94 -1.23 6.40
CA SER A 181 -10.39 -2.23 5.43
C SER A 181 -11.79 -1.92 4.90
N TYR A 182 -12.08 -2.43 3.71
CA TYR A 182 -13.41 -2.42 3.13
C TYR A 182 -14.35 -3.37 3.89
N PHE A 183 -13.88 -4.60 4.18
CA PHE A 183 -14.62 -5.58 4.97
C PHE A 183 -14.18 -5.59 6.43
N SER A 184 -15.16 -5.66 7.35
CA SER A 184 -14.87 -5.79 8.78
C SER A 184 -14.08 -7.08 9.08
N GLY A 185 -13.10 -6.99 9.99
CA GLY A 185 -12.26 -8.12 10.40
C GLY A 185 -11.07 -8.43 9.49
N TRP A 186 -10.87 -7.65 8.41
CA TRP A 186 -9.74 -7.84 7.49
C TRP A 186 -8.48 -7.06 7.88
N CYS A 187 -8.55 -6.31 8.98
CA CYS A 187 -7.39 -5.71 9.63
C CYS A 187 -6.96 -6.56 10.83
N SER A 188 -5.81 -7.22 10.69
CA SER A 188 -5.09 -7.95 11.74
C SER A 188 -3.71 -7.36 11.99
#